data_AF-A0A1Y0FX15-F1
#
_entry.id   AF-A0A1Y0FX15-F1
#
_cell.length_a   1.000
_cell.length_b   1.000
_cell.length_c   1.000
_cell.angle_alpha   90.00
_cell.angle_beta   90.00
_cell.angle_gamma   90.00
#
_symmetry.space_group_name_H-M   'P 1'
#
loop_
_entity.id
_entity.type
_entity.pdbx_description
1 polymer ?
#
loop_
_entity_poly.entity_id
_entity_poly.type
_entity_poly.pdbx_seq_one_letter_code
_entity_poly.pdbx_strand_id
1 'polypeptide(L)'
;MARLTKGQKEFIKERTISFFENLLSFHVAYQAAQLLHNNAQENWREFEDFLHMDYPIKGIGIKATRKNLDEPDEDWGGFLHSQEPLSPAHVAPELSYYPLEAASSAYIYTLLENFGNEISENVNPGGLKNRQAWHYGVHGDLNISDEKTVDKAKKGFAKSFSVAERKITKTAIKRLVLLKSARNEFMHEGSYSCEFSEFFQCSIQTVCHIYFMLLPSEKDISVYPYEDFNGKWKNSKK
;
A
#
# COMPACT_ATOMS: atom_id res chain seq x y z
N MET A 1 7.85 8.11 30.03
CA MET A 1 8.16 7.87 28.60
C MET A 1 9.66 7.87 28.49
N ALA A 2 10.26 6.80 27.94
CA ALA A 2 11.67 6.83 27.62
C ALA A 2 11.89 7.93 26.57
N ARG A 3 12.87 8.81 26.81
CA ARG A 3 13.22 9.86 25.85
C ARG A 3 13.89 9.18 24.65
N LEU A 4 13.34 9.37 23.45
CA LEU A 4 13.98 8.85 22.23
C LEU A 4 15.42 9.36 22.14
N THR A 5 16.35 8.44 21.88
CA THR A 5 17.76 8.76 21.63
C THR A 5 17.91 9.58 20.35
N LYS A 6 19.07 10.22 20.16
CA LYS A 6 19.37 10.95 18.93
C LYS A 6 19.26 10.04 17.69
N GLY A 7 19.87 8.85 17.75
CA GLY A 7 19.84 7.88 16.65
C GLY A 7 18.42 7.37 16.32
N GLN A 8 17.56 7.15 17.32
CA GLN A 8 16.16 6.79 17.06
C GLN A 8 15.40 7.91 16.33
N LYS A 9 15.65 9.17 16.70
CA LYS A 9 15.01 10.31 16.03
C LYS A 9 15.46 10.45 14.57
N GLU A 10 16.76 10.31 14.32
CA GLU A 10 17.34 10.34 12.97
C GLU A 10 16.76 9.19 12.13
N PHE A 11 16.73 7.97 12.67
CA PHE A 11 16.10 6.83 12.00
C PHE A 11 14.64 7.08 11.62
N ILE A 12 13.82 7.62 12.54
CA ILE A 12 12.41 7.94 12.27
C ILE A 12 12.31 8.94 11.11
N LYS A 13 13.14 9.99 11.09
CA LYS A 13 13.16 10.99 10.02
C LYS A 13 13.51 10.36 8.69
N GLU A 14 14.63 9.66 8.61
CA GLU A 14 15.13 9.03 7.39
C GLU A 14 14.11 8.03 6.81
N ARG A 15 13.55 7.17 7.66
CA ARG A 15 12.54 6.19 7.23
C ARG A 15 11.25 6.85 6.78
N THR A 16 10.83 7.93 7.42
CA THR A 16 9.63 8.66 7.03
C THR A 16 9.82 9.38 5.69
N ILE A 17 10.97 10.03 5.49
CA ILE A 17 11.31 10.69 4.22
C ILE A 17 11.37 9.65 3.09
N SER A 18 12.12 8.56 3.28
CA SER A 18 12.23 7.49 2.28
C SER A 18 10.87 6.87 1.94
N PHE A 19 10.01 6.64 2.95
CA PHE A 19 8.64 6.18 2.72
C PHE A 19 7.86 7.17 1.85
N PHE A 20 7.91 8.47 2.16
CA PHE A 20 7.22 9.48 1.37
C PHE A 20 7.76 9.63 -0.04
N GLU A 21 9.08 9.62 -0.25
CA GLU A 21 9.67 9.67 -1.58
C GLU A 21 9.18 8.50 -2.45
N ASN A 22 9.21 7.29 -1.89
CA ASN A 22 8.72 6.09 -2.57
C ASN A 22 7.23 6.20 -2.89
N LEU A 23 6.42 6.61 -1.91
CA LEU A 23 4.96 6.63 -2.06
C LEU A 23 4.50 7.74 -3.02
N LEU A 24 5.11 8.93 -2.95
CA LEU A 24 4.86 10.04 -3.87
C LEU A 24 5.30 9.70 -5.31
N SER A 25 6.42 8.98 -5.46
CA SER A 25 6.87 8.47 -6.76
C SER A 25 5.90 7.42 -7.31
N PHE A 26 5.49 6.49 -6.46
CA PHE A 26 4.51 5.46 -6.82
C PHE A 26 3.16 6.06 -7.25
N HIS A 27 2.68 7.11 -6.58
CA HIS A 27 1.44 7.78 -6.98
C HIS A 27 1.49 8.34 -8.41
N VAL A 28 2.61 8.95 -8.81
CA VAL A 28 2.77 9.43 -10.19
C VAL A 28 2.85 8.27 -11.17
N ALA A 29 3.56 7.19 -10.83
CA ALA A 29 3.60 5.98 -11.64
C ALA A 29 2.20 5.36 -11.82
N TYR A 30 1.41 5.31 -10.75
CA TYR A 30 0.01 4.89 -10.78
C TYR A 30 -0.82 5.78 -11.72
N GLN A 31 -0.72 7.10 -11.60
CA GLN A 31 -1.45 8.02 -12.49
C GLN A 31 -1.10 7.82 -13.96
N ALA A 32 0.18 7.59 -14.26
CA ALA A 32 0.62 7.26 -15.62
C ALA A 32 0.07 5.91 -16.09
N ALA A 33 0.12 4.88 -15.24
CA ALA A 33 -0.43 3.56 -15.53
C ALA A 33 -1.96 3.61 -15.76
N GLN A 34 -2.69 4.35 -14.93
CA GLN A 34 -4.14 4.54 -15.07
C GLN A 34 -4.48 5.25 -16.38
N LEU A 35 -3.72 6.30 -16.75
CA LEU A 35 -3.91 6.98 -18.03
C LEU A 35 -3.71 6.04 -19.21
N LEU A 36 -2.62 5.26 -19.21
CA LEU A 36 -2.34 4.28 -20.26
C LEU A 36 -3.42 3.20 -20.33
N HIS A 37 -3.86 2.72 -19.16
CA HIS A 37 -4.91 1.71 -19.04
C HIS A 37 -6.24 2.20 -19.61
N ASN A 38 -6.69 3.39 -19.22
CA ASN A 38 -7.92 4.00 -19.70
C ASN A 38 -7.84 4.26 -21.22
N ASN A 39 -6.72 4.79 -21.72
CA ASN A 39 -6.53 5.03 -23.15
C ASN A 39 -6.59 3.72 -23.96
N ALA A 40 -6.01 2.63 -23.44
CA ALA A 40 -6.05 1.32 -24.09
C ALA A 40 -7.46 0.73 -24.10
N GLN A 41 -8.26 0.96 -23.06
CA GLN A 41 -9.67 0.55 -23.02
C GLN A 41 -10.55 1.38 -23.98
N GLU A 42 -10.37 2.70 -24.02
CA GLU A 42 -11.12 3.60 -24.90
C GLU A 42 -10.78 3.34 -26.38
N ASN A 43 -9.50 3.13 -26.69
CA ASN A 43 -9.00 2.89 -28.05
C ASN A 43 -8.65 1.42 -28.28
N TRP A 44 -9.46 0.50 -27.74
CA TRP A 44 -9.17 -0.95 -27.75
C TRP A 44 -8.88 -1.52 -29.14
N ARG A 45 -9.45 -0.94 -30.22
CA ARG A 45 -9.16 -1.33 -31.60
C ARG A 45 -7.73 -1.02 -32.00
N GLU A 46 -7.23 0.17 -31.67
CA GLU A 46 -5.84 0.55 -31.94
C GLU A 46 -4.87 -0.31 -31.11
N PHE A 47 -5.25 -0.63 -29.88
CA PHE A 47 -4.50 -1.56 -29.04
C PHE A 47 -4.48 -2.99 -29.64
N GLU A 48 -5.61 -3.48 -30.16
CA GLU A 48 -5.68 -4.77 -30.86
C GLU A 48 -4.83 -4.77 -32.14
N ASP A 49 -4.90 -3.72 -32.95
CA ASP A 49 -4.08 -3.54 -34.15
C ASP A 49 -2.58 -3.51 -33.81
N PHE A 50 -2.20 -2.84 -32.72
CA PHE A 50 -0.83 -2.87 -32.19
C PHE A 50 -0.38 -4.29 -31.87
N LEU A 51 -1.23 -5.05 -31.17
CA LEU A 51 -0.97 -6.45 -30.84
C LEU A 51 -0.82 -7.33 -32.09
N HIS A 52 -1.49 -7.02 -33.20
CA HIS A 52 -1.30 -7.74 -34.46
C HIS A 52 0.06 -7.49 -35.14
N MET A 53 0.73 -6.37 -34.86
CA MET A 53 2.04 -6.04 -35.44
C MET A 53 3.21 -6.65 -34.66
N ASP A 54 3.12 -6.66 -33.33
CA ASP A 54 4.09 -7.29 -32.42
C ASP A 54 3.30 -7.93 -31.28
N TYR A 55 3.24 -9.26 -31.23
CA TYR A 55 2.36 -10.00 -30.31
C TYR A 55 3.15 -10.69 -29.18
N PRO A 56 3.51 -9.95 -28.11
CA PRO A 56 4.27 -10.50 -26.99
C PRO A 56 3.40 -11.27 -25.99
N ILE A 57 2.07 -11.20 -26.10
CA ILE A 57 1.15 -11.72 -25.09
C ILE A 57 0.79 -13.18 -25.41
N LYS A 58 0.99 -14.06 -24.44
CA LYS A 58 0.57 -15.47 -24.52
C LYS A 58 -0.53 -15.74 -23.50
N GLY A 59 -1.37 -16.70 -23.83
CA GLY A 59 -2.36 -17.23 -22.91
C GLY A 59 -1.69 -18.09 -21.85
N ILE A 60 -2.41 -18.28 -20.74
CA ILE A 60 -2.04 -19.19 -19.67
C ILE A 60 -3.20 -20.15 -19.40
N GLY A 61 -2.88 -21.44 -19.21
CA GLY A 61 -3.86 -22.49 -18.99
C GLY A 61 -3.42 -23.50 -17.93
N ILE A 62 -4.36 -24.30 -17.44
CA ILE A 62 -4.10 -25.34 -16.44
C ILE A 62 -4.63 -26.69 -16.94
N LYS A 63 -3.80 -27.73 -16.90
CA LYS A 63 -4.19 -29.15 -17.01
C LYS A 63 -3.62 -29.94 -15.82
N ALA A 64 -4.28 -29.79 -14.68
CA ALA A 64 -3.87 -30.43 -13.44
C ALA A 64 -4.42 -31.85 -13.29
N THR A 65 -3.56 -32.74 -12.83
CA THR A 65 -3.87 -34.09 -12.34
C THR A 65 -3.18 -34.28 -11.00
N ARG A 66 -3.59 -35.30 -10.23
CA ARG A 66 -2.89 -35.64 -8.97
C ARG A 66 -1.42 -36.01 -9.16
N LYS A 67 -0.99 -36.32 -10.39
CA LYS A 67 0.37 -36.81 -10.68
C LYS A 67 1.33 -35.71 -11.11
N ASN A 68 0.83 -34.56 -11.57
CA ASN A 68 1.66 -33.45 -12.07
C ASN A 68 1.45 -32.16 -11.26
N LEU A 69 0.75 -32.19 -10.13
CA LEU A 69 0.49 -30.99 -9.32
C LEU A 69 1.79 -30.44 -8.69
N ASP A 70 2.76 -31.31 -8.44
CA ASP A 70 4.06 -30.93 -7.87
C ASP A 70 5.04 -30.41 -8.94
N GLU A 71 4.70 -30.55 -10.22
CA GLU A 71 5.49 -30.06 -11.36
C GLU A 71 4.74 -28.87 -11.99
N PRO A 72 5.18 -27.61 -11.76
CA PRO A 72 4.47 -26.47 -12.32
C PRO A 72 4.71 -26.33 -13.83
N ASP A 73 5.91 -26.61 -14.32
CA ASP A 73 6.34 -26.30 -15.69
C ASP A 73 5.92 -27.38 -16.70
N GLU A 74 5.18 -26.96 -17.74
CA GLU A 74 4.71 -27.81 -18.83
C GLU A 74 5.84 -28.60 -19.52
N ASP A 75 7.03 -28.01 -19.69
CA ASP A 75 8.17 -28.67 -20.35
C ASP A 75 8.60 -29.95 -19.63
N TRP A 76 8.23 -30.06 -18.34
CA TRP A 76 8.50 -31.20 -17.47
C TRP A 76 7.25 -32.05 -17.21
N GLY A 77 6.21 -31.89 -18.03
CA GLY A 77 4.91 -32.56 -17.86
C GLY A 77 4.04 -31.95 -16.77
N GLY A 78 4.35 -30.71 -16.37
CA GLY A 78 3.67 -29.98 -15.32
C GLY A 78 2.24 -29.55 -15.67
N PHE A 79 1.56 -28.96 -14.69
CA PHE A 79 0.14 -28.60 -14.83
C PHE A 79 -0.11 -27.22 -15.45
N LEU A 80 0.88 -26.32 -15.49
CA LEU A 80 0.73 -24.93 -15.91
C LEU A 80 1.32 -24.71 -17.30
N HIS A 81 0.46 -24.26 -18.22
CA HIS A 81 0.79 -24.02 -19.63
C HIS A 81 0.90 -22.51 -19.84
N SER A 82 2.10 -21.95 -19.92
CA SER A 82 2.31 -20.48 -19.88
C SER A 82 2.53 -19.81 -21.24
N GLN A 83 2.56 -20.60 -22.33
CA GLN A 83 2.92 -20.14 -23.68
C GLN A 83 1.82 -20.42 -24.71
N GLU A 84 0.57 -20.49 -24.26
CA GLU A 84 -0.55 -20.87 -25.13
C GLU A 84 -0.83 -19.78 -26.18
N PRO A 85 -1.12 -20.15 -27.44
CA PRO A 85 -1.57 -19.20 -28.44
C PRO A 85 -2.84 -18.47 -27.99
N LEU A 86 -2.78 -17.14 -27.99
CA LEU A 86 -3.91 -16.27 -27.68
C LEU A 86 -4.16 -15.35 -28.87
N SER A 87 -5.42 -14.99 -29.12
CA SER A 87 -5.76 -14.01 -30.15
C SER A 87 -5.75 -12.61 -29.54
N PRO A 88 -5.26 -11.57 -30.24
CA PRO A 88 -5.40 -10.16 -29.81
C PRO A 88 -6.83 -9.80 -29.39
N ALA A 89 -7.84 -10.29 -30.12
CA ALA A 89 -9.26 -10.08 -29.82
C ALA A 89 -9.71 -10.66 -28.46
N HIS A 90 -8.96 -11.60 -27.88
CA HIS A 90 -9.19 -12.11 -26.54
C HIS A 90 -8.43 -11.34 -25.46
N VAL A 91 -7.41 -10.54 -25.81
CA VAL A 91 -6.63 -9.75 -24.85
C VAL A 91 -7.33 -8.44 -24.52
N ALA A 92 -7.85 -7.74 -25.52
CA ALA A 92 -8.45 -6.42 -25.31
C ALA A 92 -9.59 -6.41 -24.28
N PRO A 93 -10.50 -7.41 -24.22
CA PRO A 93 -11.51 -7.49 -23.17
C PRO A 93 -10.94 -7.66 -21.76
N GLU A 94 -9.81 -8.37 -21.62
CA GLU A 94 -9.17 -8.66 -20.32
C GLU A 94 -8.65 -7.41 -19.61
N LEU A 95 -8.33 -6.36 -20.36
CA LEU A 95 -7.94 -5.06 -19.79
C LEU A 95 -8.99 -4.52 -18.83
N SER A 96 -10.28 -4.74 -19.09
CA SER A 96 -11.36 -4.23 -18.23
C SER A 96 -11.41 -4.88 -16.85
N TYR A 97 -10.80 -6.06 -16.70
CA TYR A 97 -10.84 -6.85 -15.48
C TYR A 97 -9.62 -6.68 -14.59
N TYR A 98 -8.58 -5.96 -15.04
CA TYR A 98 -7.37 -5.77 -14.24
C TYR A 98 -7.66 -4.86 -13.04
N PRO A 99 -7.49 -5.33 -11.78
CA PRO A 99 -7.83 -4.56 -10.58
C PRO A 99 -6.75 -3.54 -10.24
N LEU A 100 -6.47 -2.58 -11.13
CA LEU A 100 -5.35 -1.64 -11.01
C LEU A 100 -5.37 -0.88 -9.67
N GLU A 101 -6.54 -0.39 -9.25
CA GLU A 101 -6.72 0.33 -7.99
C GLU A 101 -6.44 -0.53 -6.77
N ALA A 102 -7.09 -1.70 -6.68
CA ALA A 102 -6.93 -2.61 -5.56
C ALA A 102 -5.51 -3.18 -5.47
N ALA A 103 -4.90 -3.56 -6.60
CA ALA A 103 -3.51 -4.00 -6.65
C ALA A 103 -2.54 -2.91 -6.18
N SER A 104 -2.75 -1.68 -6.62
CA SER A 104 -1.92 -0.54 -6.21
C SER A 104 -2.11 -0.20 -4.73
N SER A 105 -3.33 -0.23 -4.21
CA SER A 105 -3.62 -0.04 -2.79
C SER A 105 -3.05 -1.15 -1.91
N ALA A 106 -3.05 -2.41 -2.37
CA ALA A 106 -2.40 -3.53 -1.68
C ALA A 106 -0.89 -3.31 -1.55
N TYR A 107 -0.25 -2.79 -2.59
CA TYR A 107 1.18 -2.44 -2.55
C TYR A 107 1.45 -1.30 -1.56
N ILE A 108 0.64 -0.23 -1.57
CA ILE A 108 0.73 0.87 -0.60
C ILE A 108 0.59 0.35 0.84
N TYR A 109 -0.38 -0.52 1.08
CA TYR A 109 -0.59 -1.09 2.42
C TYR A 109 0.61 -1.91 2.87
N THR A 110 1.24 -2.66 1.96
CA THR A 110 2.48 -3.42 2.24
C THR A 110 3.62 -2.50 2.65
N LEU A 111 3.82 -1.38 1.94
CA LEU A 111 4.82 -0.38 2.31
C LEU A 111 4.52 0.22 3.70
N LEU A 112 3.24 0.51 3.98
CA LEU A 112 2.80 1.06 5.27
C LEU A 112 3.00 0.07 6.42
N GLU A 113 2.75 -1.23 6.19
CA GLU A 113 3.01 -2.29 7.17
C GLU A 113 4.48 -2.37 7.53
N ASN A 114 5.36 -2.38 6.52
CA ASN A 114 6.80 -2.40 6.72
C ASN A 114 7.28 -1.17 7.49
N PHE A 115 6.87 0.03 7.06
CA PHE A 115 7.18 1.28 7.76
C PHE A 115 6.76 1.23 9.24
N GLY A 116 5.51 0.87 9.52
CA GLY A 116 5.01 0.86 10.90
C GLY A 116 5.72 -0.18 11.77
N ASN A 117 6.06 -1.35 11.23
CA ASN A 117 6.82 -2.38 11.94
C ASN A 117 8.25 -1.90 12.28
N GLU A 118 8.95 -1.30 11.31
CA GLU A 118 10.31 -0.78 11.51
C GLU A 118 10.34 0.35 12.55
N ILE A 119 9.39 1.29 12.48
CA ILE A 119 9.29 2.37 13.47
C ILE A 119 8.95 1.82 14.85
N SER A 120 7.98 0.90 14.93
CA SER A 120 7.56 0.31 16.20
C SER A 120 8.70 -0.44 16.88
N GLU A 121 9.47 -1.24 16.13
CA GLU A 121 10.62 -1.97 16.65
C GLU A 121 11.75 -1.02 17.08
N ASN A 122 11.97 0.07 16.34
CA ASN A 122 12.97 1.07 16.71
C ASN A 122 12.64 1.80 18.03
N VAL A 123 11.38 2.19 18.24
CA VAL A 123 10.99 3.01 19.41
C VAL A 123 10.57 2.18 20.62
N ASN A 124 10.16 0.93 20.40
CA ASN A 124 9.68 0.04 21.44
C ASN A 124 10.10 -1.42 21.14
N PRO A 125 11.41 -1.72 21.18
CA PRO A 125 11.93 -3.05 20.84
C PRO A 125 11.27 -4.15 21.68
N GLY A 126 10.80 -5.21 21.02
CA GLY A 126 10.08 -6.31 21.68
C GLY A 126 8.72 -5.93 22.30
N GLY A 127 8.23 -4.72 22.04
CA GLY A 127 6.92 -4.25 22.50
C GLY A 127 5.74 -4.93 21.78
N LEU A 128 5.98 -5.39 20.57
CA LEU A 128 5.10 -6.28 19.82
C LEU A 128 5.46 -7.74 20.15
N LYS A 129 4.47 -8.54 20.54
CA LYS A 129 4.69 -10.00 20.68
C LYS A 129 4.91 -10.62 19.30
N ASN A 130 5.58 -11.78 19.25
CA ASN A 130 5.76 -12.55 18.00
C ASN A 130 4.45 -12.62 17.19
N ARG A 131 4.51 -12.18 15.92
CA ARG A 131 3.40 -12.10 14.94
C ARG A 131 2.38 -10.97 15.13
N GLN A 132 2.61 -10.00 16.02
CA GLN A 132 1.75 -8.81 16.10
C GLN A 132 2.25 -7.68 15.21
N ALA A 133 1.38 -7.16 14.35
CA ALA A 133 1.64 -5.94 13.59
C ALA A 133 1.52 -4.69 14.48
N TRP A 134 2.19 -3.60 14.10
CA TRP A 134 2.15 -2.32 14.81
C TRP A 134 0.72 -1.75 15.00
N HIS A 135 -0.22 -2.09 14.11
CA HIS A 135 -1.63 -1.72 14.21
C HIS A 135 -2.54 -2.81 14.81
N TYR A 136 -1.99 -3.82 15.51
CA TYR A 136 -2.76 -4.97 16.04
C TYR A 136 -3.97 -4.57 16.90
N GLY A 137 -3.87 -3.47 17.64
CA GLY A 137 -4.96 -2.96 18.49
C GLY A 137 -6.10 -2.27 17.74
N VAL A 138 -6.01 -2.14 16.42
CA VAL A 138 -7.01 -1.48 15.57
C VAL A 138 -7.54 -2.50 14.57
N HIS A 139 -8.84 -2.76 14.56
CA HIS A 139 -9.48 -3.73 13.67
C HIS A 139 -10.23 -3.00 12.54
N GLY A 140 -10.36 -3.63 11.36
CA GLY A 140 -11.00 -3.01 10.20
C GLY A 140 -12.54 -2.97 10.29
N ASP A 141 -13.11 -3.88 11.06
CA ASP A 141 -14.55 -4.01 11.36
C ASP A 141 -14.99 -3.21 12.60
N LEU A 142 -14.11 -2.34 13.10
CA LEU A 142 -14.36 -1.58 14.31
C LEU A 142 -15.47 -0.54 14.08
N ASN A 143 -16.49 -0.51 14.96
CA ASN A 143 -17.54 0.50 14.91
C ASN A 143 -16.98 1.90 15.27
N ILE A 144 -16.72 2.72 14.25
CA ILE A 144 -16.15 4.07 14.39
C ILE A 144 -17.08 5.09 15.08
N SER A 145 -18.37 4.76 15.20
CA SER A 145 -19.37 5.58 15.90
C SER A 145 -19.38 5.32 17.41
N ASP A 146 -18.87 4.18 17.87
CA ASP A 146 -18.73 3.88 19.30
C ASP A 146 -17.41 4.43 19.85
N GLU A 147 -17.52 5.56 20.54
CA GLU A 147 -16.40 6.27 21.15
C GLU A 147 -15.61 5.41 22.16
N LYS A 148 -16.26 4.49 22.88
CA LYS A 148 -15.56 3.59 23.83
C LYS A 148 -14.65 2.61 23.09
N THR A 149 -15.13 2.09 21.97
CA THR A 149 -14.36 1.17 21.13
C THR A 149 -13.20 1.88 20.44
N VAL A 150 -13.40 3.12 19.97
CA VAL A 150 -12.32 3.96 19.42
C VAL A 150 -11.25 4.25 20.48
N ASP A 151 -11.63 4.58 21.72
CA ASP A 151 -10.66 4.82 22.81
C ASP A 151 -9.89 3.54 23.19
N LYS A 152 -10.54 2.37 23.17
CA LYS A 152 -9.83 1.07 23.33
C LYS A 152 -8.80 0.84 22.22
N ALA A 153 -9.14 1.15 20.98
CA ALA A 153 -8.23 1.03 19.85
C ALA A 153 -7.06 2.03 19.92
N LYS A 154 -7.30 3.27 20.39
CA LYS A 154 -6.23 4.25 20.69
C LYS A 154 -5.22 3.66 21.66
N LYS A 155 -5.67 3.00 22.73
CA LYS A 155 -4.78 2.38 23.72
C LYS A 155 -3.93 1.26 23.10
N GLY A 156 -4.54 0.44 22.24
CA GLY A 156 -3.84 -0.62 21.52
C GLY A 156 -2.76 -0.08 20.59
N PHE A 157 -3.09 0.96 19.82
CA PHE A 157 -2.15 1.65 18.93
C PHE A 157 -0.99 2.32 19.70
N ALA A 158 -1.29 3.01 20.80
CA ALA A 158 -0.29 3.66 21.65
C ALA A 158 0.77 2.67 22.18
N LYS A 159 0.32 1.46 22.49
CA LYS A 159 1.19 0.42 23.05
C LYS A 159 2.33 0.07 22.10
N SER A 160 2.08 -0.01 20.79
CA SER A 160 3.08 -0.35 19.79
C SER A 160 4.25 0.63 19.79
N PHE A 161 3.97 1.91 20.02
CA PHE A 161 4.97 2.98 19.98
C PHE A 161 5.46 3.45 21.37
N SER A 162 5.05 2.79 22.46
CA SER A 162 5.35 3.19 23.85
C SER A 162 4.98 4.66 24.16
N VAL A 163 3.87 5.13 23.59
CA VAL A 163 3.37 6.50 23.77
C VAL A 163 2.12 6.55 24.64
N ALA A 164 1.83 7.72 25.20
CA ALA A 164 0.58 7.94 25.92
C ALA A 164 -0.60 8.05 24.96
N GLU A 165 -1.72 7.40 25.29
CA GLU A 165 -2.95 7.38 24.49
C GLU A 165 -3.46 8.78 24.10
N ARG A 166 -3.32 9.76 25.00
CA ARG A 166 -3.72 11.16 24.77
C ARG A 166 -3.01 11.85 23.60
N LYS A 167 -1.89 11.30 23.11
CA LYS A 167 -1.18 11.82 21.93
C LYS A 167 -1.80 11.37 20.61
N ILE A 168 -2.71 10.39 20.64
CA ILE A 168 -3.34 9.83 19.45
C ILE A 168 -4.73 10.44 19.32
N THR A 169 -5.03 11.00 18.16
CA THR A 169 -6.35 11.56 17.88
C THR A 169 -7.32 10.46 17.49
N LYS A 170 -8.60 10.65 17.82
CA LYS A 170 -9.66 9.72 17.39
C LYS A 170 -9.72 9.61 15.87
N THR A 171 -9.51 10.72 15.17
CA THR A 171 -9.44 10.77 13.70
C THR A 171 -8.36 9.85 13.13
N ALA A 172 -7.17 9.78 13.76
CA ALA A 172 -6.11 8.88 13.30
C ALA A 172 -6.53 7.40 13.41
N ILE A 173 -7.25 7.03 14.48
CA ILE A 173 -7.78 5.66 14.62
C ILE A 173 -8.89 5.40 13.61
N LYS A 174 -9.87 6.28 13.47
CA LYS A 174 -10.96 6.12 12.49
C LYS A 174 -10.40 5.94 11.08
N ARG A 175 -9.38 6.70 10.70
CA ARG A 175 -8.67 6.55 9.42
C ARG A 175 -7.99 5.18 9.26
N LEU A 176 -7.31 4.70 10.29
CA LEU A 176 -6.66 3.40 10.24
C LEU A 176 -7.68 2.25 10.17
N VAL A 177 -8.85 2.41 10.80
CA VAL A 177 -9.98 1.49 10.62
C VAL A 177 -10.43 1.48 9.15
N LEU A 178 -10.62 2.65 8.54
CA LEU A 178 -11.00 2.77 7.11
C LEU A 178 -9.98 2.10 6.19
N LEU A 179 -8.68 2.35 6.37
CA LEU A 179 -7.61 1.69 5.60
C LEU A 179 -7.68 0.17 5.72
N LYS A 180 -7.96 -0.35 6.92
CA LYS A 180 -8.06 -1.78 7.17
C LYS A 180 -9.34 -2.38 6.61
N SER A 181 -10.46 -1.65 6.64
CA SER A 181 -11.71 -2.05 6.00
C SER A 181 -11.51 -2.20 4.50
N ALA A 182 -11.03 -1.13 3.84
CA ALA A 182 -10.75 -1.14 2.40
C ALA A 182 -9.78 -2.26 2.02
N ARG A 183 -8.73 -2.49 2.83
CA ARG A 183 -7.81 -3.62 2.64
C ARG A 183 -8.50 -4.97 2.76
N ASN A 184 -9.40 -5.15 3.71
CA ASN A 184 -10.11 -6.41 3.87
C ASN A 184 -11.06 -6.67 2.70
N GLU A 185 -11.71 -5.63 2.15
CA GLU A 185 -12.59 -5.74 0.99
C GLU A 185 -11.83 -6.32 -0.22
N PHE A 186 -10.68 -5.75 -0.60
CA PHE A 186 -9.94 -6.30 -1.74
C PHE A 186 -9.13 -7.58 -1.43
N MET A 187 -8.63 -7.76 -0.20
CA MET A 187 -7.82 -8.95 0.14
C MET A 187 -8.63 -10.20 0.53
N HIS A 188 -9.84 -10.02 1.05
CA HIS A 188 -10.67 -11.12 1.58
C HIS A 188 -11.99 -11.30 0.85
N GLU A 189 -12.55 -10.23 0.30
CA GLU A 189 -13.83 -10.27 -0.41
C GLU A 189 -13.64 -10.22 -1.94
N GLY A 190 -12.41 -10.00 -2.41
CA GLY A 190 -12.07 -9.96 -3.84
C GLY A 190 -12.63 -8.75 -4.56
N SER A 191 -12.89 -7.64 -3.83
CA SER A 191 -13.33 -6.40 -4.46
C SER A 191 -12.28 -5.88 -5.45
N TYR A 192 -12.71 -5.60 -6.68
CA TYR A 192 -11.87 -5.07 -7.75
C TYR A 192 -11.68 -3.55 -7.65
N SER A 193 -12.58 -2.86 -6.96
CA SER A 193 -12.57 -1.40 -6.82
C SER A 193 -12.24 -0.97 -5.40
N CYS A 194 -11.42 0.08 -5.29
CA CYS A 194 -11.20 0.81 -4.06
C CYS A 194 -10.83 2.26 -4.43
N GLU A 195 -11.28 3.23 -3.65
CA GLU A 195 -10.94 4.64 -3.90
C GLU A 195 -9.44 4.89 -3.65
N PHE A 196 -8.60 4.66 -4.68
CA PHE A 196 -7.13 4.71 -4.56
C PHE A 196 -6.65 6.05 -4.00
N SER A 197 -7.23 7.15 -4.45
CA SER A 197 -6.86 8.50 -4.00
C SER A 197 -7.11 8.66 -2.49
N GLU A 198 -8.24 8.17 -1.99
CA GLU A 198 -8.55 8.19 -0.56
C GLU A 198 -7.61 7.26 0.23
N PHE A 199 -7.34 6.06 -0.29
CA PHE A 199 -6.44 5.09 0.32
C PHE A 199 -5.01 5.63 0.44
N PHE A 200 -4.49 6.22 -0.63
CA PHE A 200 -3.20 6.89 -0.67
C PHE A 200 -3.14 8.04 0.33
N GLN A 201 -4.12 8.94 0.31
CA GLN A 201 -4.19 10.07 1.24
C GLN A 201 -4.21 9.57 2.69
N CYS A 202 -5.02 8.56 2.99
CA CYS A 202 -5.10 7.99 4.33
C CYS A 202 -3.79 7.37 4.78
N SER A 203 -3.04 6.74 3.88
CA SER A 203 -1.72 6.17 4.16
C SER A 203 -0.71 7.25 4.51
N ILE A 204 -0.62 8.31 3.70
CA ILE A 204 0.24 9.49 3.98
C ILE A 204 -0.11 10.11 5.33
N GLN A 205 -1.40 10.37 5.59
CA GLN A 205 -1.84 11.00 6.83
C GLN A 205 -1.57 10.13 8.06
N THR A 206 -1.61 8.80 7.92
CA THR A 206 -1.26 7.86 8.99
C THR A 206 0.22 7.95 9.33
N VAL A 207 1.10 7.99 8.31
CA VAL A 207 2.54 8.17 8.50
C VAL A 207 2.87 9.53 9.12
N CYS A 208 2.25 10.62 8.65
CA CYS A 208 2.39 11.94 9.28
C CYS A 208 1.98 11.90 10.76
N HIS A 209 0.89 11.21 11.09
CA HIS A 209 0.46 11.08 12.48
C HIS A 209 1.52 10.37 13.34
N ILE A 210 2.08 9.26 12.87
CA ILE A 210 3.17 8.53 13.55
C ILE A 210 4.38 9.45 13.73
N TYR A 211 4.80 10.16 12.68
CA TYR A 211 5.94 11.07 12.70
C TYR A 211 5.80 12.15 13.77
N PHE A 212 4.73 12.95 13.75
CA PHE A 212 4.54 14.06 14.70
C PHE A 212 4.24 13.58 16.12
N MET A 213 3.62 12.40 16.26
CA MET A 213 3.40 11.78 17.58
C MET A 213 4.72 11.41 18.27
N LEU A 214 5.67 10.87 17.51
CA LEU A 214 6.99 10.45 18.00
C LEU A 214 7.98 11.62 18.11
N LEU A 215 7.88 12.61 17.22
CA LEU A 215 8.77 13.77 17.14
C LEU A 215 8.01 15.09 17.40
N PRO A 216 7.50 15.34 18.62
CA PRO A 216 6.64 16.50 18.91
C PRO A 216 7.36 17.86 18.84
N SER A 217 8.70 17.87 18.70
CA SER A 217 9.48 19.09 18.49
C SER A 217 9.52 19.54 17.02
N GLU A 218 9.24 18.62 16.09
CA GLU A 218 9.19 18.91 14.66
C GLU A 218 7.88 19.62 14.34
N LYS A 219 7.95 20.67 13.53
CA LYS A 219 6.78 21.49 13.16
C LYS A 219 6.25 21.16 11.77
N ASP A 220 7.12 20.65 10.92
CA ASP A 220 6.88 20.38 9.53
C ASP A 220 7.64 19.13 9.07
N ILE A 221 7.16 18.59 7.96
CA ILE A 221 7.86 17.62 7.13
C ILE A 221 7.56 18.01 5.69
N SER A 222 8.60 18.16 4.87
CA SER A 222 8.48 18.62 3.49
C SER A 222 9.23 17.64 2.62
N VAL A 223 8.51 16.92 1.76
CA VAL A 223 9.07 15.94 0.84
C VAL A 223 8.48 16.20 -0.54
N TYR A 224 9.36 16.39 -1.51
CA TYR A 224 9.00 16.53 -2.92
C TYR A 224 10.13 15.90 -3.74
N PRO A 225 9.93 14.69 -4.30
CA PRO A 225 11.01 13.93 -4.93
C PRO A 225 11.36 14.41 -6.35
N TYR A 226 10.76 15.51 -6.81
CA TYR A 226 10.90 16.01 -8.18
C TYR A 226 11.56 17.39 -8.23
N GLU A 227 11.77 17.87 -9.45
CA GLU A 227 12.25 19.22 -9.70
C GLU A 227 11.19 20.28 -9.39
N ASP A 228 11.52 21.24 -8.52
CA ASP A 228 10.62 22.30 -8.07
C ASP A 228 10.81 23.58 -8.88
N PHE A 229 10.06 23.69 -9.97
CA PHE A 229 10.11 24.85 -10.88
C PHE A 229 9.58 26.14 -10.25
N ASN A 230 8.68 26.05 -9.26
CA ASN A 230 8.01 27.21 -8.68
C ASN A 230 8.62 27.65 -7.34
N GLY A 231 9.62 26.92 -6.83
CA GLY A 231 10.30 27.24 -5.59
C GLY A 231 9.47 26.98 -4.32
N LYS A 232 8.33 26.28 -4.42
CA LYS A 232 7.43 25.99 -3.29
C LYS A 232 8.08 25.05 -2.26
N TRP A 233 8.97 24.19 -2.73
CA TRP A 233 9.60 23.10 -1.99
C TRP A 233 11.09 23.35 -1.73
N LYS A 234 11.61 24.58 -1.91
CA LYS A 234 13.03 24.94 -1.71
C LYS A 234 13.67 24.49 -0.39
N ASN A 235 12.86 24.22 0.65
CA ASN A 235 13.34 23.74 1.95
C ASN A 235 13.36 22.21 2.09
N SER A 236 12.88 21.42 1.12
CA SER A 236 12.82 19.95 1.20
C SER A 236 14.11 19.24 0.78
N LYS A 237 15.12 19.97 0.24
CA LYS A 237 16.41 19.43 -0.19
C LYS A 237 17.53 19.54 0.86
N LYS A 238 17.21 19.58 2.16
CA LYS A 238 18.20 19.69 3.24
C LYS A 238 18.19 18.48 4.16
#